data_AF-A0A2D6LUE9-F1
#
_entry.id   AF-A0A2D6LUE9-F1
#
_cell.length_a   1.000
_cell.length_b   1.000
_cell.length_c   1.000
_cell.angle_alpha   90.00
_cell.angle_beta   90.00
_cell.angle_gamma   90.00
#
_symmetry.space_group_name_H-M   'P 1'
#
loop_
_entity.id
_entity.type
_entity.pdbx_description
1 polymer ?
#
loop_
_entity_poly.entity_id
_entity_poly.type
_entity_poly.pdbx_seq_one_letter_code
_entity_poly.pdbx_strand_id
1 'polypeptide(L)'
;MKKFAEFVAESKQVGGLESQHVPHDINDPEVKSRINAILGHTAISEYLNPSAAVGQIDAKLGQLGFALETHPEITETGDYEVAMKRYGDQFGKTVDTPHDEFDEKVEAVILKLKVEKLETGSFKVYGSI
;
A
#
# COMPACT_ATOMS: atom_id res chain seq x y z
N MET A 1 -10.37 -26.98 -37.17
CA MET A 1 -10.82 -26.17 -36.02
C MET A 1 -10.09 -26.67 -34.78
N LYS A 2 -9.49 -25.78 -33.99
CA LYS A 2 -8.80 -26.15 -32.74
C LYS A 2 -9.78 -26.73 -31.73
N LYS A 3 -9.30 -27.59 -30.83
CA LYS A 3 -10.13 -28.15 -29.75
C LYS A 3 -10.27 -27.12 -28.63
N PHE A 4 -11.41 -27.14 -27.94
CA PHE A 4 -11.70 -26.23 -26.82
C PHE A 4 -10.62 -26.26 -25.73
N ALA A 5 -10.04 -27.44 -25.43
CA ALA A 5 -8.95 -27.58 -24.48
C ALA A 5 -7.67 -26.82 -24.88
N GLU A 6 -7.37 -26.76 -26.18
CA GLU A 6 -6.22 -26.02 -26.71
C GLU A 6 -6.47 -24.51 -26.66
N PHE A 7 -7.74 -24.08 -26.79
CA PHE A 7 -8.14 -22.67 -26.66
C PHE A 7 -7.98 -22.15 -25.22
N VAL A 8 -8.39 -22.95 -24.22
CA VAL A 8 -8.20 -22.60 -22.79
C VAL A 8 -6.73 -22.53 -22.40
N ALA A 9 -5.87 -23.34 -23.01
CA ALA A 9 -4.43 -23.32 -22.77
C ALA A 9 -3.71 -22.14 -23.48
N GLU A 10 -4.17 -21.76 -24.68
CA GLU A 10 -3.68 -20.55 -25.39
C GLU A 10 -4.16 -19.26 -24.70
N SER A 11 -5.32 -19.28 -24.05
CA SER A 11 -5.95 -18.13 -23.43
C SER A 11 -5.37 -17.77 -22.05
N LYS A 12 -4.04 -17.80 -21.90
CA LYS A 12 -3.35 -17.10 -20.79
C LYS A 12 -3.27 -15.57 -21.02
N GLN A 13 -3.89 -15.09 -22.09
CA GLN A 13 -4.12 -13.68 -22.37
C GLN A 13 -5.60 -13.44 -22.65
N VAL A 14 -6.47 -13.85 -21.73
CA VAL A 14 -7.87 -13.39 -21.72
C VAL A 14 -7.87 -12.01 -21.09
N GLY A 15 -7.66 -11.00 -21.94
CA GLY A 15 -8.18 -9.67 -21.69
C GLY A 15 -7.28 -8.71 -20.94
N GLY A 16 -5.97 -8.67 -21.20
CA GLY A 16 -5.08 -7.53 -20.87
C GLY A 16 -5.01 -7.09 -19.39
N LEU A 17 -5.70 -7.80 -18.50
CA LEU A 17 -5.85 -7.54 -17.07
C LEU A 17 -5.20 -8.65 -16.24
N GLU A 18 -4.55 -9.61 -16.89
CA GLU A 18 -3.80 -10.67 -16.23
C GLU A 18 -2.52 -10.05 -15.67
N SER A 19 -2.61 -9.62 -14.41
CA SER A 19 -1.43 -9.32 -13.63
C SER A 19 -0.68 -10.64 -13.43
N GLN A 20 0.49 -10.77 -14.06
CA GLN A 20 1.43 -11.88 -13.78
C GLN A 20 1.77 -11.98 -12.27
N HIS A 21 1.56 -10.88 -11.57
CA HIS A 21 1.78 -10.70 -10.14
C HIS A 21 0.45 -10.68 -9.39
N VAL A 22 0.40 -11.29 -8.20
CA VAL A 22 -0.76 -11.21 -7.33
C VAL A 22 -0.92 -9.75 -6.88
N PRO A 23 -1.96 -9.00 -7.30
CA PRO A 23 -2.00 -7.53 -7.12
C PRO A 23 -1.94 -7.05 -5.68
N HIS A 24 -2.31 -7.93 -4.75
CA HIS A 24 -2.36 -7.67 -3.33
C HIS A 24 -1.14 -8.25 -2.60
N ASP A 25 -0.24 -8.99 -3.24
CA ASP A 25 0.95 -9.49 -2.52
C ASP A 25 1.96 -8.37 -2.31
N ILE A 26 2.00 -7.82 -1.09
CA ILE A 26 2.95 -6.75 -0.76
C ILE A 26 4.40 -7.24 -0.73
N ASN A 27 4.66 -8.55 -0.65
CA ASN A 27 6.03 -9.06 -0.71
C ASN A 27 6.57 -9.08 -2.14
N ASP A 28 5.69 -8.97 -3.14
CA ASP A 28 6.08 -8.90 -4.52
C ASP A 28 6.76 -7.55 -4.83
N PRO A 29 8.00 -7.55 -5.37
CA PRO A 29 8.74 -6.33 -5.66
C PRO A 29 8.03 -5.42 -6.67
N GLU A 30 7.27 -5.98 -7.61
CA GLU A 30 6.51 -5.22 -8.62
C GLU A 30 5.32 -4.50 -7.95
N VAL A 31 4.65 -5.16 -7.01
CA VAL A 31 3.56 -4.55 -6.23
C VAL A 31 4.10 -3.43 -5.34
N LYS A 32 5.23 -3.66 -4.64
CA LYS A 32 5.89 -2.60 -3.86
C LYS A 32 6.28 -1.40 -4.72
N SER A 33 6.84 -1.66 -5.90
CA SER A 33 7.22 -0.60 -6.86
C SER A 33 6.02 0.27 -7.24
N ARG A 34 4.86 -0.35 -7.52
CA ARG A 34 3.63 0.37 -7.85
C ARG A 34 3.10 1.20 -6.67
N ILE A 35 3.14 0.66 -5.45
CA ILE A 35 2.74 1.41 -4.25
C ILE A 35 3.69 2.61 -4.04
N ASN A 36 5.00 2.39 -4.17
CA ASN A 36 6.00 3.45 -4.09
C ASN A 36 5.84 4.51 -5.20
N ALA A 37 5.37 4.13 -6.40
CA ALA A 37 5.03 5.10 -7.44
C ALA A 37 3.81 5.97 -7.08
N ILE A 38 2.80 5.41 -6.42
CA ILE A 38 1.64 6.15 -5.90
C ILE A 38 2.07 7.15 -4.83
N LEU A 39 2.99 6.74 -3.94
CA LEU A 39 3.61 7.61 -2.93
C LEU A 39 4.51 8.67 -3.57
N GLY A 40 5.20 8.36 -4.67
CA GLY A 40 6.00 9.33 -5.42
C GLY A 40 5.19 10.51 -5.93
N HIS A 41 3.88 10.34 -6.18
CA HIS A 41 3.00 11.45 -6.58
C HIS A 41 2.82 12.49 -5.47
N THR A 42 2.79 12.09 -4.19
CA THR A 42 2.69 13.07 -3.09
C THR A 42 3.98 13.86 -2.93
N ALA A 43 5.13 13.30 -3.30
CA ALA A 43 6.42 13.99 -3.27
C ALA A 43 6.58 15.11 -4.32
N ILE A 44 5.76 15.12 -5.37
CA ILE A 44 5.78 16.17 -6.40
C ILE A 44 5.12 17.45 -5.88
N SER A 45 4.14 17.32 -4.99
CA SER A 45 3.40 18.45 -4.44
C SER A 45 4.15 19.11 -3.29
N GLU A 46 3.97 20.43 -3.15
CA GLU A 46 4.42 21.17 -1.97
C GLU A 46 3.24 21.46 -1.06
N TYR A 47 3.47 21.35 0.25
CA TYR A 47 2.43 21.48 1.26
C TYR A 47 2.80 22.58 2.24
N LEU A 48 1.85 23.43 2.61
CA LEU A 48 2.05 24.39 3.71
C LEU A 48 2.10 23.69 5.07
N ASN A 49 1.44 22.54 5.19
CA ASN A 49 1.39 21.73 6.39
C ASN A 49 1.73 20.27 6.02
N PRO A 50 2.79 19.67 6.60
CA PRO A 50 3.14 18.27 6.33
C PRO A 50 2.01 17.29 6.70
N SER A 51 1.15 17.61 7.68
CA SER A 51 -0.02 16.79 8.02
C SER A 51 -1.01 16.66 6.86
N ALA A 52 -1.10 17.68 5.98
CA ALA A 52 -1.92 17.59 4.77
C ALA A 52 -1.35 16.59 3.75
N ALA A 53 -0.02 16.48 3.67
CA ALA A 53 0.64 15.47 2.84
C ALA A 53 0.39 14.06 3.39
N VAL A 54 0.53 13.88 4.71
CA VAL A 54 0.22 12.62 5.39
C VAL A 54 -1.23 12.21 5.14
N GLY A 55 -2.18 13.14 5.22
CA GLY A 55 -3.59 12.87 4.90
C GLY A 55 -3.83 12.44 3.45
N GLN A 56 -3.07 12.98 2.48
CA GLN A 56 -3.14 12.50 1.09
C GLN A 56 -2.52 11.12 0.91
N ILE A 57 -1.42 10.83 1.60
CA ILE A 57 -0.80 9.50 1.61
C ILE A 57 -1.79 8.48 2.18
N ASP A 58 -2.39 8.79 3.35
CA ASP A 58 -3.38 7.95 4.00
C ASP A 58 -4.60 7.68 3.11
N ALA A 59 -5.16 8.73 2.47
CA ALA A 59 -6.30 8.55 1.57
C ALA A 59 -5.98 7.64 0.37
N LYS A 60 -4.77 7.73 -0.19
CA LYS A 60 -4.33 6.89 -1.32
C LYS A 60 -4.04 5.45 -0.88
N LEU A 61 -3.35 5.28 0.24
CA LEU A 61 -3.03 3.96 0.79
C LEU A 61 -4.27 3.25 1.33
N GLY A 62 -5.24 4.00 1.86
CA GLY A 62 -6.56 3.52 2.27
C GLY A 62 -7.36 2.89 1.13
N GLN A 63 -7.26 3.43 -0.08
CA GLN A 63 -7.87 2.82 -1.28
C GLN A 63 -7.28 1.44 -1.61
N LEU A 64 -6.05 1.17 -1.17
CA LEU A 64 -5.37 -0.12 -1.33
C LEU A 64 -5.56 -1.04 -0.11
N GLY A 65 -6.28 -0.57 0.92
CA GLY A 65 -6.54 -1.30 2.15
C GLY A 65 -5.47 -1.18 3.23
N PHE A 66 -4.59 -0.17 3.16
CA PHE A 66 -3.69 0.17 4.25
C PHE A 66 -4.30 1.26 5.11
N ALA A 67 -4.23 1.11 6.43
CA ALA A 67 -4.68 2.12 7.37
C ALA A 67 -3.52 2.48 8.32
N LEU A 68 -3.27 3.78 8.50
CA LEU A 68 -2.36 4.25 9.54
C LEU A 68 -2.95 3.93 10.91
N GLU A 69 -2.16 3.38 11.82
CA GLU A 69 -2.62 3.15 13.19
C GLU A 69 -2.74 4.46 13.98
N THR A 70 -1.88 5.42 13.68
CA THR A 70 -1.88 6.75 14.29
C THR A 70 -1.36 7.75 13.27
N HIS A 71 -2.02 8.91 13.18
CA HIS A 71 -1.53 10.00 12.36
C HIS A 71 -0.36 10.67 13.08
N PRO A 72 0.87 10.65 12.52
CA PRO A 72 2.00 11.31 13.14
C PRO A 72 1.79 12.82 13.11
N GLU A 73 2.08 13.47 14.23
CA GLU A 73 2.22 14.92 14.27
C GLU A 73 3.63 15.28 13.77
N ILE A 74 3.71 15.72 12.52
CA ILE A 74 4.98 16.10 11.88
C ILE A 74 5.07 17.62 11.91
N THR A 75 6.08 18.15 12.60
CA THR A 75 6.32 19.60 12.71
C THR A 75 7.68 20.02 12.18
N GLU A 76 8.61 19.09 12.04
CA GLU A 76 10.00 19.35 11.69
C GLU A 76 10.43 18.56 10.44
N THR A 77 11.60 18.92 9.90
CA THR A 77 12.27 18.15 8.86
C THR A 77 12.92 16.93 9.49
N GLY A 78 12.77 15.76 8.85
CA GLY A 78 13.31 14.53 9.38
C GLY A 78 12.76 13.29 8.69
N ASP A 79 13.26 12.14 9.15
CA ASP A 79 12.79 10.82 8.77
C ASP A 79 11.87 10.28 9.87
N TYR A 80 10.69 9.81 9.48
CA TYR A 80 9.65 9.29 10.35
C TYR A 80 9.24 7.90 9.88
N GLU A 81 8.99 7.01 10.83
CA GLU A 81 8.42 5.69 10.55
C GLU A 81 7.02 5.63 11.16
N VAL A 82 6.05 5.22 10.36
CA VAL A 82 4.66 5.12 10.77
C VAL A 82 4.18 3.69 10.55
N ALA A 83 3.63 3.09 11.60
CA ALA A 83 3.02 1.78 11.51
C ALA A 83 1.66 1.87 10.80
N MET A 84 1.45 0.94 9.86
CA MET A 84 0.20 0.74 9.16
C MET A 84 -0.26 -0.69 9.33
N LYS A 85 -1.58 -0.88 9.36
CA LYS A 85 -2.21 -2.20 9.25
C LYS A 85 -2.79 -2.38 7.87
N ARG A 86 -2.53 -3.53 7.28
CA ARG A 86 -3.15 -3.94 6.03
C ARG A 86 -4.44 -4.70 6.33
N TYR A 87 -5.55 -4.23 5.78
CA TYR A 87 -6.91 -4.72 5.98
C TYR A 87 -7.39 -4.73 7.44
N GLY A 88 -6.72 -3.98 8.32
CA GLY A 88 -7.01 -3.94 9.75
C GLY A 88 -6.72 -5.27 10.46
N ASP A 89 -7.45 -5.52 11.55
CA ASP A 89 -7.37 -6.76 12.31
C ASP A 89 -8.29 -7.80 11.66
N GLN A 90 -7.72 -8.86 11.10
CA GLN A 90 -8.47 -9.92 10.44
C GLN A 90 -8.80 -11.01 11.46
N PHE A 91 -10.09 -11.28 11.63
CA PHE A 91 -10.60 -12.36 12.48
C PHE A 91 -11.41 -13.33 11.62
N GLY A 92 -11.16 -14.63 11.77
CA GLY A 92 -11.90 -15.62 11.01
C GLY A 92 -11.42 -17.05 11.20
N LYS A 93 -11.55 -17.84 10.15
CA LYS A 93 -11.08 -19.22 10.08
C LYS A 93 -10.42 -19.43 8.73
N THR A 94 -9.25 -20.05 8.72
CA THR A 94 -8.65 -20.57 7.49
C THR A 94 -9.18 -21.97 7.17
N VAL A 95 -8.71 -22.56 6.07
CA VAL A 95 -9.13 -23.91 5.64
C VAL A 95 -8.72 -24.98 6.67
N ASP A 96 -7.64 -24.73 7.41
CA ASP A 96 -7.04 -25.69 8.35
C ASP A 96 -7.50 -25.48 9.81
N THR A 97 -8.32 -24.44 10.07
CA THR A 97 -8.72 -24.06 11.43
C THR A 97 -9.90 -24.92 11.90
N PRO A 98 -9.78 -25.62 13.05
CA PRO A 98 -10.85 -26.44 13.61
C PRO A 98 -12.14 -25.64 13.86
N HIS A 99 -13.29 -26.33 13.85
CA HIS A 99 -14.60 -25.67 13.98
C HIS A 99 -14.76 -24.84 15.25
N ASP A 100 -14.14 -25.27 16.35
CA ASP A 100 -14.23 -24.63 17.67
C ASP A 100 -13.18 -23.53 17.91
N GLU A 101 -12.30 -23.26 16.94
CA GLU A 101 -11.19 -22.30 17.06
C GLU A 101 -11.29 -21.16 16.04
N PHE A 102 -10.65 -20.02 16.31
CA PHE A 102 -10.59 -18.87 15.40
C PHE A 102 -9.16 -18.38 15.25
N ASP A 103 -8.86 -17.83 14.07
CA ASP A 103 -7.58 -17.19 13.77
C ASP A 103 -7.69 -15.68 13.88
N GLU A 104 -6.60 -15.09 14.36
CA GLU A 104 -6.35 -13.65 14.33
C GLU A 104 -5.10 -13.40 13.50
N LYS A 105 -5.21 -12.51 12.52
CA LYS A 105 -4.09 -12.11 11.66
C LYS A 105 -4.00 -10.59 11.61
N VAL A 106 -2.80 -10.09 11.91
CA VAL A 106 -2.44 -8.68 11.80
C VAL A 106 -1.25 -8.58 10.84
N GLU A 107 -1.44 -7.91 9.71
CA GLU A 107 -0.37 -7.60 8.76
C GLU A 107 0.10 -6.17 8.97
N ALA A 108 1.18 -6.00 9.74
CA ALA A 108 1.82 -4.71 9.97
C ALA A 108 2.80 -4.36 8.84
N VAL A 109 2.75 -3.11 8.39
CA VAL A 109 3.61 -2.53 7.34
C VAL A 109 4.16 -1.21 7.84
N ILE A 110 5.44 -0.95 7.58
CA ILE A 110 6.09 0.30 8.00
C ILE A 110 6.12 1.25 6.81
N LEU A 111 5.48 2.42 6.97
CA LEU A 111 5.61 3.55 6.05
C LEU A 111 6.77 4.43 6.51
N LYS A 112 7.77 4.59 5.64
CA LYS A 112 8.86 5.54 5.85
C LYS A 112 8.52 6.86 5.18
N LEU A 113 8.51 7.92 5.97
CA LEU A 113 8.28 9.29 5.54
C LEU A 113 9.55 10.10 5.70
N LYS A 114 9.99 10.77 4.64
CA LYS A 114 11.00 11.81 4.73
C LYS A 114 10.33 13.16 4.49
N VAL A 115 10.52 14.08 5.41
CA VAL A 115 9.90 15.41 5.39
C VAL A 115 11.00 16.43 5.26
N GLU A 116 10.88 17.32 4.27
CA GLU A 116 11.86 18.36 3.99
C GLU A 116 11.16 19.72 3.93
N LYS A 117 11.61 20.67 4.74
CA LYS A 117 11.17 22.06 4.69
C LYS A 117 12.00 22.82 3.65
N LEU A 118 11.32 23.46 2.72
CA LEU A 118 11.94 24.27 1.67
C LEU A 118 12.16 25.71 2.13
N GLU A 119 13.05 26.43 1.44
CA GLU A 119 13.33 27.85 1.68
C GLU A 119 12.09 28.75 1.52
N THR A 120 11.14 28.31 0.69
CA THR A 120 9.83 28.96 0.49
C THR A 120 8.92 28.86 1.72
N GLY A 121 9.29 28.06 2.72
CA GLY A 121 8.48 27.79 3.91
C GLY A 121 7.46 26.67 3.75
N SER A 122 7.34 26.07 2.54
CA SER A 122 6.55 24.86 2.29
C SER A 122 7.34 23.58 2.63
N PHE A 123 6.65 22.45 2.60
CA PHE A 123 7.19 21.13 2.91
C PHE A 123 6.99 20.18 1.74
N LYS A 124 7.98 19.32 1.50
CA LYS A 124 7.86 18.12 0.67
C LYS A 124 7.89 16.89 1.54
N VAL A 125 7.03 15.93 1.21
CA VAL A 125 6.91 14.67 1.96
C VAL A 125 7.05 13.51 0.99
N TYR A 126 8.04 12.68 1.25
CA TYR A 126 8.39 11.50 0.46
C TYR A 126 7.98 10.26 1.24
N GLY A 127 7.14 9.41 0.65
CA GLY A 127 6.72 8.15 1.26
C GLY A 127 7.37 6.94 0.57
N SER A 128 7.68 5.91 1.34
CA SER A 128 8.09 4.60 0.82
C SER A 128 7.73 3.45 1.76
N ILE A 129 7.50 2.27 1.21
CA ILE A 129 7.30 0.99 1.91
C ILE A 129 8.28 -0.08 1.40
#